data_AF-A0A1E7FVS3-F1
#
_entry.id   AF-A0A1E7FVS3-F1
#
_cell.length_a   1.000
_cell.length_b   1.000
_cell.length_c   1.000
_cell.angle_alpha   90.00
_cell.angle_beta   90.00
_cell.angle_gamma   90.00
#
_symmetry.space_group_name_H-M   'P 1'
#
loop_
_entity.id
_entity.type
_entity.pdbx_description
1 polymer ?
#
loop_
_entity_poly.entity_id
_entity_poly.type
_entity_poly.pdbx_seq_one_letter_code
_entity_poly.pdbx_strand_id
1 'polypeptide(L)'
;MLLFSYGITNAGKTHTVLGDLNSTNQNKWGIIPRAISDLFERKRENSISDSKTARCGSGNVDCKHSPPFDLYISFFEIYNENVYDLIPSKKSVPSKYNVNSTLPALKVRECRGQIFVRGLAKHKINSLVEGIELTKLAHNKRHTSSNNLNSDSSRSHFICQMQI
;
A
#
# COMPACT_ATOMS: atom_id res chain seq x y z
N MET A 1 -9.42 8.20 3.05
CA MET A 1 -8.92 9.18 2.06
C MET A 1 -8.65 8.43 0.76
N LEU A 2 -9.05 8.98 -0.39
CA LEU A 2 -8.75 8.42 -1.71
C LEU A 2 -7.96 9.47 -2.51
N LEU A 3 -6.86 9.06 -3.10
CA LEU A 3 -6.03 9.89 -3.97
C LEU A 3 -5.76 9.13 -5.25
N PHE A 4 -5.94 9.79 -6.39
CA PHE A 4 -5.66 9.22 -7.70
C PHE A 4 -4.92 10.25 -8.57
N SER A 5 -3.99 9.76 -9.39
CA SER A 5 -3.31 10.57 -10.40
C SER A 5 -3.90 10.28 -11.77
N TYR A 6 -4.35 11.30 -12.48
CA TYR A 6 -4.93 11.19 -13.82
C TYR A 6 -4.14 12.04 -14.84
N GLY A 7 -4.13 11.63 -16.10
CA GLY A 7 -3.41 12.32 -17.18
C GLY A 7 -3.03 11.38 -18.32
N ILE A 8 -2.54 11.94 -19.42
CA ILE A 8 -2.11 11.19 -20.61
C ILE A 8 -0.87 10.32 -20.32
N THR A 9 -0.58 9.36 -21.20
CA THR A 9 0.67 8.58 -21.16
C THR A 9 1.86 9.53 -21.20
N ASN A 10 2.91 9.21 -20.43
CA ASN A 10 4.11 10.05 -20.26
C ASN A 10 3.90 11.39 -19.51
N ALA A 11 2.71 11.70 -18.98
CA ALA A 11 2.48 12.89 -18.14
C ALA A 11 3.08 12.82 -16.72
N GLY A 12 3.92 11.82 -16.42
CA GLY A 12 4.56 11.70 -15.10
C GLY A 12 3.71 11.09 -13.97
N LYS A 13 2.51 10.55 -14.24
CA LYS A 13 1.64 9.93 -13.20
C LYS A 13 2.38 8.96 -12.26
N THR A 14 3.12 8.01 -12.85
CA THR A 14 3.90 7.02 -12.09
C THR A 14 5.01 7.68 -11.27
N HIS A 15 5.67 8.69 -11.85
CA HIS A 15 6.71 9.47 -11.17
C HIS A 15 6.14 10.28 -9.99
N THR A 16 4.94 10.86 -10.12
CA THR A 16 4.29 11.57 -9.00
C THR A 16 3.91 10.61 -7.87
N VAL A 17 3.35 9.44 -8.20
CA VAL A 17 2.84 8.48 -7.20
C VAL A 17 3.97 7.70 -6.51
N LEU A 18 4.94 7.19 -7.27
CA LEU A 18 6.04 6.35 -6.75
C LEU A 18 7.36 7.12 -6.62
N GLY A 19 7.66 7.98 -7.60
CA GLY A 19 8.97 8.64 -7.72
C GLY A 19 10.09 7.66 -8.00
N ASP A 20 11.31 8.06 -7.66
CA ASP A 20 12.48 7.18 -7.73
C ASP A 20 12.61 6.38 -6.43
N LEU A 21 12.10 5.15 -6.44
CA LEU A 21 12.17 4.24 -5.29
C LEU A 21 13.61 3.78 -5.01
N ASN A 22 14.51 3.80 -5.98
CA ASN A 22 15.89 3.33 -5.82
C ASN A 22 16.82 4.39 -5.25
N SER A 23 16.40 5.66 -5.25
CA SER A 23 17.19 6.73 -4.66
C SER A 23 17.13 6.71 -3.13
N THR A 24 18.31 6.84 -2.50
CA THR A 24 18.45 7.16 -1.07
C THR A 24 17.96 8.57 -0.75
N ASN A 25 17.87 9.45 -1.76
CA ASN A 25 17.41 10.82 -1.57
C ASN A 25 15.88 10.87 -1.45
N GLN A 26 15.39 11.14 -0.23
CA GLN A 26 13.96 11.31 0.06
C GLN A 26 13.29 12.38 -0.82
N ASN A 27 14.05 13.37 -1.30
CA ASN A 27 13.55 14.40 -2.20
C ASN A 27 13.03 13.85 -3.54
N LYS A 28 13.50 12.69 -3.98
CA LYS A 28 13.07 12.03 -5.22
C LYS A 28 11.89 11.07 -5.04
N TRP A 29 11.44 10.86 -3.80
CA TRP A 29 10.32 9.98 -3.49
C TRP A 29 8.99 10.60 -3.93
N GLY A 30 8.09 9.75 -4.44
CA GLY A 30 6.72 10.12 -4.77
C GLY A 30 5.80 10.14 -3.55
N ILE A 31 4.50 10.24 -3.81
CA ILE A 31 3.47 10.35 -2.76
C ILE A 31 3.41 9.11 -1.87
N ILE A 32 3.45 7.89 -2.41
CA ILE A 32 3.32 6.65 -1.63
C ILE A 32 4.44 6.50 -0.58
N PRO A 33 5.74 6.48 -0.96
CA PRO A 33 6.82 6.36 0.03
C PRO A 33 6.83 7.49 1.07
N ARG A 34 6.46 8.72 0.68
CA ARG A 34 6.32 9.85 1.63
C ARG A 34 5.16 9.63 2.61
N ALA A 35 4.02 9.14 2.14
CA ALA A 35 2.88 8.84 3.00
C ALA A 35 3.20 7.73 4.01
N ILE A 36 3.94 6.70 3.58
CA ILE A 36 4.43 5.65 4.49
C ILE A 36 5.35 6.27 5.55
N SER A 37 6.29 7.13 5.15
CA SER A 37 7.20 7.82 6.08
C SER A 37 6.44 8.64 7.13
N ASP A 38 5.47 9.45 6.71
CA ASP A 38 4.65 10.27 7.61
C ASP A 38 3.83 9.41 8.59
N LEU A 39 3.24 8.30 8.12
CA LEU A 39 2.50 7.37 8.98
C LEU A 39 3.40 6.71 10.04
N PHE A 40 4.64 6.36 9.68
CA PHE A 40 5.61 5.81 10.63
C PHE A 40 6.11 6.85 11.63
N GLU A 41 6.30 8.09 11.21
CA GLU A 41 6.67 9.19 12.10
C GLU A 41 5.59 9.44 13.15
N ARG A 42 4.32 9.52 12.72
CA ARG A 42 3.18 9.65 13.64
C ARG A 42 3.06 8.46 14.59
N LYS A 43 3.30 7.24 14.12
CA LYS A 43 3.31 6.03 14.97
C LYS A 43 4.38 6.14 16.06
N ARG A 44 5.57 6.64 15.72
CA ARG A 44 6.69 6.85 16.65
C ARG A 44 6.37 7.94 17.69
N GLU A 45 5.78 9.06 17.27
CA GLU A 45 5.41 10.16 18.16
C GLU A 45 4.40 9.74 19.23
N ASN A 46 3.36 8.99 18.83
CA ASN A 46 2.36 8.45 19.76
C ASN A 46 2.99 7.45 20.76
N SER A 47 3.91 6.60 20.30
CA SER A 47 4.59 5.62 21.16
C SER A 47 5.45 6.28 22.25
N ILE A 48 5.99 7.47 21.98
CA ILE A 48 6.81 8.22 22.95
C ILE A 48 5.94 8.92 23.99
N SER A 49 4.76 9.40 23.60
CA SER A 49 3.88 10.16 24.49
C SER A 49 3.15 9.28 25.51
N ASP A 50 2.88 8.01 25.19
CA ASP A 50 2.36 7.01 26.15
C ASP A 50 3.28 6.85 27.38
N SER A 51 4.60 7.03 27.23
CA SER A 51 5.55 6.94 28.33
C SER A 51 5.64 8.21 29.21
N LYS A 52 5.20 9.37 28.71
CA LYS A 52 5.24 10.65 29.44
C LYS A 52 3.93 10.98 30.17
N THR A 53 2.79 10.41 29.76
CA THR A 53 1.49 10.65 30.43
C THR A 53 1.34 9.92 31.77
N ALA A 54 2.27 9.04 32.16
CA ALA A 54 2.31 8.50 33.53
C ALA A 54 2.83 9.51 34.59
N ARG A 55 3.27 10.73 34.20
CA ARG A 55 3.81 11.74 35.15
C ARG A 55 3.34 13.18 34.90
N CYS A 56 2.13 13.39 34.40
CA CYS A 56 1.54 14.73 34.34
C CYS A 56 0.31 14.80 35.25
N GLY A 57 0.54 15.26 36.49
CA GLY A 57 -0.52 15.63 37.40
C GLY A 57 -1.23 16.91 36.94
N SER A 58 -2.55 16.94 37.13
CA SER A 58 -3.40 18.11 37.34
C SER A 58 -3.14 19.34 36.44
N GLY A 59 -3.66 19.30 35.21
CA GLY A 59 -3.84 20.51 34.39
C GLY A 59 -4.64 20.18 33.12
N ASN A 60 -5.83 20.75 32.98
CA ASN A 60 -6.72 20.62 31.82
C ASN A 60 -6.05 21.13 30.54
N VAL A 61 -5.32 20.26 29.84
CA VAL A 61 -4.93 20.44 28.45
C VAL A 61 -5.38 19.19 27.73
N ASP A 62 -6.26 19.34 26.74
CA ASP A 62 -6.78 18.23 25.94
C ASP A 62 -5.67 17.61 25.09
N CYS A 63 -4.87 16.74 25.69
CA CYS A 63 -3.83 16.01 25.00
C CYS A 63 -4.50 14.96 24.09
N LYS A 64 -4.83 15.34 22.85
CA LYS A 64 -5.33 14.44 21.80
C LYS A 64 -4.25 13.42 21.40
N HIS A 65 -3.99 12.44 22.27
CA HIS A 65 -3.17 11.30 21.95
C HIS A 65 -4.00 10.31 21.13
N SER A 66 -3.53 9.97 19.93
CA SER A 66 -4.13 8.89 19.15
C SER A 66 -3.70 7.56 19.74
N PRO A 67 -4.60 6.57 19.88
CA PRO A 67 -4.23 5.24 20.36
C PRO A 67 -3.19 4.58 19.43
N PRO A 68 -2.39 3.64 19.96
CA PRO A 68 -1.45 2.87 19.14
C PRO A 68 -2.20 2.12 18.04
N PHE A 69 -1.65 2.15 16.83
CA PHE A 69 -2.24 1.52 15.65
C PHE A 69 -1.22 0.69 14.87
N ASP A 70 -1.73 -0.29 14.14
CA ASP A 70 -0.93 -1.18 13.29
C ASP A 70 -1.10 -0.79 11.82
N LEU A 71 0.01 -0.67 11.10
CA LEU A 71 -0.03 -0.30 9.68
C LEU A 71 -0.06 -1.56 8.81
N TYR A 72 -1.05 -1.63 7.93
CA TYR A 72 -1.17 -2.65 6.90
C TYR A 72 -1.13 -2.01 5.52
N ILE A 73 -0.47 -2.69 4.58
CA ILE A 73 -0.45 -2.31 3.18
C ILE A 73 -0.92 -3.46 2.29
N SER A 74 -1.57 -3.11 1.19
CA SER A 74 -2.02 -4.05 0.17
C SER A 74 -1.84 -3.42 -1.20
N PHE A 75 -1.39 -4.22 -2.16
CA PHE A 75 -1.13 -3.77 -3.52
C PHE A 75 -1.89 -4.67 -4.50
N PHE A 76 -2.66 -4.04 -5.38
CA PHE A 76 -3.34 -4.75 -6.45
C PHE A 76 -3.33 -3.92 -7.72
N GLU A 77 -3.43 -4.60 -8.85
CA GLU A 77 -3.65 -3.96 -10.13
C GLU A 77 -5.06 -4.26 -10.62
N ILE A 78 -5.67 -3.27 -11.26
CA ILE A 78 -6.86 -3.49 -12.10
C ILE A 78 -6.35 -3.52 -13.52
N TYR A 79 -6.45 -4.68 -14.16
CA TYR A 79 -6.08 -4.89 -15.55
C TYR A 79 -7.20 -5.59 -16.29
N ASN A 80 -7.61 -5.00 -17.43
CA ASN A 80 -8.66 -5.56 -18.27
C ASN A 80 -9.92 -5.92 -17.45
N GLU A 81 -10.41 -4.96 -16.64
CA GLU A 81 -11.56 -5.09 -15.73
C GLU A 81 -11.44 -6.18 -14.65
N ASN A 82 -10.25 -6.76 -14.47
CA ASN A 82 -9.98 -7.80 -13.48
C ASN A 82 -8.99 -7.31 -12.43
N VAL A 83 -9.20 -7.72 -11.17
CA VAL A 83 -8.33 -7.35 -10.05
C VAL A 83 -7.29 -8.45 -9.82
N TYR A 84 -6.01 -8.09 -9.73
CA TYR A 84 -4.93 -9.03 -9.44
C TYR A 84 -4.14 -8.56 -8.23
N ASP A 85 -3.86 -9.48 -7.30
CA ASP A 85 -2.97 -9.22 -6.16
C ASP A 85 -1.53 -9.14 -6.66
N LEU A 86 -0.85 -8.04 -6.36
CA LEU A 86 0.55 -7.85 -6.74
C LEU A 86 1.50 -8.55 -5.76
N ILE A 87 1.10 -8.73 -4.50
CA ILE A 87 1.91 -9.41 -3.48
C ILE A 87 1.04 -10.45 -2.76
N PRO A 88 0.70 -11.56 -3.44
CA PRO A 88 -0.08 -12.63 -2.82
C PRO A 88 0.70 -13.25 -1.65
N SER A 89 0.01 -13.48 -0.54
CA SER A 89 0.53 -14.26 0.59
C SER A 89 0.25 -15.74 0.36
N LYS A 90 1.09 -16.64 0.89
CA LYS A 90 0.84 -18.09 0.83
C LYS A 90 -0.54 -18.49 1.38
N LYS A 91 -1.09 -17.70 2.30
CA LYS A 91 -2.42 -17.90 2.88
C LYS A 91 -3.57 -17.44 1.96
N SER A 92 -3.33 -16.48 1.07
CA SER A 92 -4.34 -15.96 0.16
C SER A 92 -4.45 -16.73 -1.16
N VAL A 93 -3.40 -17.50 -1.50
CA VAL A 93 -3.42 -18.40 -2.67
C VAL A 93 -4.26 -19.64 -2.35
N PRO A 94 -5.30 -19.96 -3.14
CA PRO A 94 -6.05 -21.20 -2.95
C PRO A 94 -5.13 -22.40 -3.15
N SER A 95 -5.24 -23.44 -2.31
CA SER A 95 -4.39 -24.65 -2.33
C SER A 95 -4.29 -25.36 -3.70
N LYS A 96 -5.18 -25.05 -4.64
CA LYS A 96 -5.18 -25.57 -6.01
C LYS A 96 -4.18 -24.88 -6.95
N TYR A 97 -3.64 -23.73 -6.55
CA TYR A 97 -2.74 -22.92 -7.36
C TYR A 97 -1.35 -22.87 -6.71
N ASN A 98 -0.32 -23.01 -7.54
CA ASN A 98 1.05 -22.81 -7.08
C ASN A 98 1.33 -21.29 -7.02
N VAL A 99 2.18 -20.84 -6.09
CA VAL A 99 2.54 -19.41 -5.94
C VAL A 99 3.19 -18.85 -7.22
N ASN A 100 3.74 -19.75 -8.05
CA ASN A 100 4.38 -19.46 -9.32
C ASN A 100 3.43 -19.59 -10.54
N SER A 101 2.15 -19.91 -10.34
CA SER A 101 1.14 -19.98 -11.41
C SER A 101 0.34 -18.68 -11.50
N THR A 102 -0.21 -18.37 -12.67
CA THR A 102 -1.12 -17.24 -12.89
C THR A 102 -2.26 -17.32 -11.88
N LEU A 103 -2.26 -16.42 -10.91
CA LEU A 103 -3.30 -16.39 -9.89
C LEU A 103 -4.63 -15.95 -10.49
N PRO A 104 -5.76 -16.50 -10.00
CA PRO A 104 -7.07 -16.10 -10.48
C PRO A 104 -7.35 -14.64 -10.11
N ALA A 105 -8.09 -13.96 -10.98
CA ALA A 105 -8.59 -12.62 -10.70
C ALA A 105 -9.40 -12.61 -9.39
N LEU A 106 -9.12 -11.65 -8.53
CA LEU A 106 -9.81 -11.42 -7.28
C LEU A 106 -11.18 -10.77 -7.54
N LYS A 107 -12.14 -11.11 -6.69
CA LYS A 107 -13.50 -10.57 -6.79
C LYS A 107 -13.68 -9.41 -5.82
N VAL A 108 -14.20 -8.30 -6.34
CA VAL A 108 -14.70 -7.20 -5.53
C VAL A 108 -16.01 -7.64 -4.86
N ARG A 109 -16.15 -7.32 -3.57
CA ARG A 109 -17.31 -7.63 -2.74
C ARG A 109 -17.66 -6.42 -1.90
N GLU A 110 -18.91 -6.37 -1.49
CA GLU A 110 -19.41 -5.37 -0.57
C GLU A 110 -19.88 -6.07 0.71
N CYS A 111 -19.52 -5.52 1.86
CA CYS A 111 -20.05 -5.95 3.16
C CYS A 111 -20.32 -4.71 4.00
N ARG A 112 -21.57 -4.56 4.46
CA ARG A 112 -22.00 -3.42 5.32
C ARG A 112 -21.66 -2.05 4.71
N GLY A 113 -21.84 -1.87 3.40
CA GLY A 113 -21.53 -0.63 2.69
C GLY A 113 -20.03 -0.39 2.45
N GLN A 114 -19.16 -1.33 2.82
CA GLN A 114 -17.72 -1.25 2.56
C GLN A 114 -17.34 -2.18 1.40
N ILE A 115 -16.69 -1.59 0.40
CA ILE A 115 -16.15 -2.32 -0.75
C ILE A 115 -14.78 -2.87 -0.37
N PHE A 116 -14.57 -4.18 -0.59
CA PHE A 116 -13.29 -4.84 -0.36
C PHE A 116 -13.02 -5.92 -1.40
N VAL A 117 -11.74 -6.22 -1.61
CA VAL A 117 -11.31 -7.26 -2.54
C VAL A 117 -11.11 -8.56 -1.77
N ARG A 118 -11.91 -9.59 -2.09
CA ARG A 118 -11.80 -10.90 -1.43
C ARG A 118 -10.52 -11.59 -1.85
N GLY A 119 -9.71 -11.98 -0.87
CA GLY A 119 -8.43 -12.68 -1.11
C GLY A 119 -7.24 -11.75 -1.31
N LEU A 120 -7.42 -10.43 -1.21
CA LEU A 120 -6.32 -9.48 -1.24
C LEU A 120 -5.43 -9.64 0.00
N ALA A 121 -4.13 -9.86 -0.20
CA ALA A 121 -3.19 -10.00 0.89
C ALA A 121 -2.95 -8.65 1.59
N LYS A 122 -3.07 -8.68 2.93
CA LYS A 122 -2.69 -7.56 3.81
C LYS A 122 -1.35 -7.86 4.45
N HIS A 123 -0.38 -6.98 4.23
CA HIS A 123 0.96 -7.09 4.80
C HIS A 123 1.11 -6.09 5.93
N LYS A 124 1.34 -6.59 7.15
CA LYS A 124 1.67 -5.72 8.28
C LYS A 124 3.07 -5.18 8.08
N ILE A 125 3.24 -3.85 8.16
CA ILE A 125 4.55 -3.22 8.04
C ILE A 125 5.02 -2.79 9.43
N ASN A 126 6.23 -3.19 9.80
CA ASN A 126 6.86 -2.84 11.08
C ASN A 126 7.92 -1.74 10.93
N SER A 127 8.45 -1.53 9.71
CA SER A 127 9.48 -0.53 9.42
C SER A 127 9.21 0.22 8.11
N LEU A 128 9.65 1.48 8.03
CA LEU A 128 9.62 2.26 6.79
C LEU A 128 10.32 1.55 5.64
N VAL A 129 11.46 0.90 5.92
CA VAL A 129 12.26 0.18 4.91
C VAL A 129 11.45 -0.95 4.29
N GLU A 130 10.78 -1.75 5.12
CA GLU A 130 9.90 -2.85 4.69
C GLU A 130 8.75 -2.33 3.82
N GLY A 131 8.14 -1.20 4.19
CA GLY A 131 7.07 -0.58 3.40
C GLY A 131 7.53 -0.12 2.01
N ILE A 132 8.74 0.42 1.92
CA ILE A 132 9.35 0.84 0.64
C ILE A 132 9.72 -0.39 -0.20
N GLU A 133 10.28 -1.43 0.40
CA GLU A 133 10.62 -2.68 -0.29
C GLU A 133 9.38 -3.38 -0.86
N LEU A 134 8.29 -3.44 -0.09
CA LEU A 134 7.01 -3.96 -0.59
C LEU A 134 6.48 -3.11 -1.75
N THR A 135 6.61 -1.78 -1.67
CA THR A 135 6.23 -0.88 -2.77
C THR A 135 7.03 -1.17 -4.04
N LYS A 136 8.34 -1.38 -3.93
CA LYS A 136 9.21 -1.79 -5.06
C LYS A 136 8.82 -3.14 -5.62
N LEU A 137 8.60 -4.12 -4.75
CA LEU A 137 8.21 -5.47 -5.14
C LEU A 137 6.89 -5.46 -5.90
N ALA A 138 5.87 -4.75 -5.41
CA ALA A 138 4.59 -4.58 -6.08
C ALA A 138 4.75 -3.88 -7.43
N HIS A 139 5.58 -2.84 -7.50
CA HIS A 139 5.82 -2.13 -8.75
C HIS A 139 6.47 -3.03 -9.82
N ASN A 140 7.42 -3.87 -9.44
CA ASN A 140 8.07 -4.81 -10.35
C ASN A 140 7.14 -5.97 -10.77
N LYS A 141 6.22 -6.38 -9.87
CA LYS A 141 5.22 -7.42 -10.15
C LYS A 141 4.04 -6.93 -10.98
N ARG A 142 3.84 -5.61 -11.06
CA ARG A 142 2.86 -4.99 -11.94
C ARG A 142 3.13 -5.46 -13.37
N HIS A 143 2.15 -6.15 -13.96
CA HIS A 143 2.23 -6.68 -15.32
C HIS A 143 3.41 -7.61 -15.65
N THR A 144 3.85 -8.46 -14.70
CA THR A 144 4.76 -9.60 -14.99
C THR A 144 4.08 -10.98 -15.02
N SER A 145 2.75 -11.07 -14.96
CA SER A 145 2.05 -12.34 -15.19
C SER A 145 1.66 -12.52 -16.66
N SER A 146 2.59 -13.03 -17.46
CA SER A 146 2.34 -13.86 -18.64
C SER A 146 1.33 -13.33 -19.68
N ASN A 147 1.75 -12.39 -20.54
CA ASN A 147 1.64 -12.52 -22.00
C ASN A 147 2.31 -11.32 -22.68
N ASN A 148 3.47 -11.61 -23.24
CA ASN A 148 4.49 -10.69 -23.76
C ASN A 148 4.08 -10.01 -25.09
N LEU A 149 2.81 -9.61 -25.24
CA LEU A 149 2.28 -9.09 -26.51
C LEU A 149 1.37 -7.86 -26.40
N ASN A 150 0.96 -7.40 -25.19
CA ASN A 150 0.06 -6.23 -25.05
C ASN A 150 0.37 -5.39 -23.79
N SER A 151 1.58 -4.83 -23.70
CA SER A 151 2.04 -3.97 -22.61
C SER A 151 1.48 -2.54 -22.70
N ASP A 152 0.16 -2.39 -22.79
CA ASP A 152 -0.45 -1.06 -22.79
C ASP A 152 -0.72 -0.59 -21.36
N SER A 153 0.14 0.30 -20.87
CA SER A 153 0.00 0.96 -19.56
C SER A 153 -1.30 1.77 -19.43
N SER A 154 -2.00 2.07 -20.53
CA SER A 154 -3.31 2.73 -20.51
C SER A 154 -4.40 1.87 -19.85
N ARG A 155 -4.23 0.54 -19.85
CA ARG A 155 -5.24 -0.43 -19.38
C ARG A 155 -4.94 -1.05 -18.02
N SER A 156 -3.85 -0.63 -17.36
CA SER A 156 -3.45 -1.11 -16.03
C SER A 156 -3.45 0.04 -15.04
N HIS A 157 -4.24 -0.09 -13.99
CA HIS A 157 -4.22 0.82 -12.83
C HIS A 157 -3.48 0.16 -11.67
N PHE A 158 -2.56 0.87 -11.03
CA PHE A 158 -1.85 0.43 -9.84
C PHE A 158 -2.47 1.06 -8.60
N ILE A 159 -2.89 0.23 -7.65
CA ILE A 159 -3.57 0.66 -6.44
C ILE A 159 -2.74 0.22 -5.24
N CYS A 160 -2.45 1.20 -4.39
CA CYS A 160 -1.89 1.00 -3.05
C CYS A 160 -2.99 1.33 -2.04
N GLN A 161 -3.32 0.36 -1.19
CA GLN A 161 -4.25 0.53 -0.09
C GLN A 161 -3.48 0.46 1.23
N MET A 162 -3.56 1.52 2.02
CA MET A 162 -3.00 1.60 3.37
C MET A 162 -4.15 1.59 4.39
N GLN A 163 -4.00 0.80 5.45
CA GLN A 163 -4.96 0.68 6.54
C GLN A 163 -4.21 0.83 7.88
N ILE A 164 -4.72 1.70 8.74
CA ILE A 164 -4.28 1.91 10.13
C ILE A 164 -5.28 1.28 11.10
#